data_AF-A0A0V0HNA8-F1
#
_entry.id   AF-A0A0V0HNA8-F1
#
_cell.length_a   1.000
_cell.length_b   1.000
_cell.length_c   1.000
_cell.angle_alpha   90.00
_cell.angle_beta   90.00
_cell.angle_gamma   90.00
#
_symmetry.space_group_name_H-M   'P 1'
#
loop_
_entity.id
_entity.type
_entity.pdbx_description
1 polymer ?
#
loop_
_entity_poly.entity_id
_entity_poly.type
_entity_poly.pdbx_seq_one_letter_code
_entity_poly.pdbx_strand_id
1 'polypeptide(L)'
;MPNLNAKIQYIRETEKKIEDISVEIDNLTTALSELQHHSSRISALEEEVQLLWDAARKNNFEIHKLEFKAQDAENRLEVLTSQVEKMAEVISEKWIQIQRLEQAVQMAEMRTQKVKRQVTFSKCPFVKFIKNIFGHHLETLKGILLPYGSYSEADPNSYWAQALHHLRGAFSSAKQYHYKLQRFVKQEIERNEFPTALANEEVVFLVASALIVFPVLSAFMFLFSHLS
;
A
#
# COMPACT_ATOMS: atom_id res chain seq x y z
N MET A 1 34.13 128.36 -25.17
CA MET A 1 33.90 127.02 -25.76
C MET A 1 33.22 125.99 -24.81
N PRO A 2 32.13 126.28 -24.07
CA PRO A 2 31.49 125.29 -23.18
C PRO A 2 30.40 124.39 -23.84
N ASN A 3 29.79 124.79 -24.96
CA ASN A 3 28.67 124.07 -25.60
C ASN A 3 29.08 122.71 -26.23
N LEU A 4 30.32 122.62 -26.74
CA LEU A 4 30.80 121.42 -27.42
C LEU A 4 31.07 120.25 -26.46
N ASN A 5 31.58 120.55 -25.25
CA ASN A 5 31.93 119.53 -24.25
C ASN A 5 30.69 118.84 -23.68
N ALA A 6 29.61 119.58 -23.45
CA ALA A 6 28.33 119.04 -23.00
C ALA A 6 27.70 118.09 -24.04
N LYS A 7 27.82 118.39 -25.34
CA LYS A 7 27.36 117.50 -26.41
C LYS A 7 28.17 116.20 -26.48
N ILE A 8 29.50 116.29 -26.33
CA ILE A 8 30.37 115.09 -26.30
C ILE A 8 30.02 114.20 -25.11
N GLN A 9 29.76 114.79 -23.94
CA GLN A 9 29.35 114.02 -22.76
C GLN A 9 27.97 113.37 -22.95
N TYR A 10 27.01 114.09 -23.53
CA TYR A 10 25.70 113.52 -23.87
C TYR A 10 25.83 112.35 -24.85
N ILE A 11 26.65 112.48 -25.89
CA ILE A 11 26.90 111.39 -26.85
C ILE A 11 27.46 110.16 -26.13
N ARG A 12 28.47 110.35 -25.26
CA ARG A 12 29.07 109.24 -24.51
C ARG A 12 28.07 108.55 -23.57
N GLU A 13 27.20 109.31 -22.92
CA GLU A 13 26.13 108.74 -22.07
C GLU A 13 25.09 107.99 -22.90
N THR A 14 24.77 108.46 -24.12
CA THR A 14 23.88 107.74 -25.03
C THR A 14 24.52 106.48 -25.59
N GLU A 15 25.82 106.50 -25.93
CA GLU A 15 26.58 105.32 -26.36
C GLU A 15 26.59 104.25 -25.26
N LYS A 16 26.85 104.66 -24.01
CA LYS A 16 26.80 103.73 -22.87
C LYS A 16 25.41 103.09 -22.71
N LYS A 17 24.34 103.87 -22.80
CA LYS A 17 22.97 103.33 -22.73
C LYS A 17 22.67 102.37 -23.88
N ILE A 18 23.16 102.65 -25.08
CA ILE A 18 23.02 101.76 -26.24
C ILE A 18 23.77 100.45 -25.98
N GLU A 19 24.97 100.51 -25.40
CA GLU A 19 25.75 99.33 -25.06
C GLU A 19 25.08 98.49 -23.96
N ASP A 20 24.58 99.12 -22.89
CA ASP A 20 23.81 98.45 -21.83
C ASP A 20 22.57 97.75 -22.40
N ILE A 21 21.82 98.41 -23.30
CA ILE A 21 20.65 97.83 -23.98
C ILE A 21 21.07 96.66 -24.89
N SER A 22 22.20 96.77 -25.59
CA SER A 22 22.68 95.70 -26.46
C SER A 22 23.01 94.43 -25.68
N VAL A 23 23.66 94.58 -24.51
CA VAL A 23 23.92 93.45 -23.59
C VAL A 23 22.62 92.82 -23.10
N GLU A 24 21.61 93.63 -22.78
CA GLU A 24 20.31 93.13 -22.35
C GLU A 24 19.57 92.38 -23.46
N ILE A 25 19.64 92.86 -24.71
CA ILE A 25 19.11 92.17 -25.89
C ILE A 25 19.79 90.80 -26.09
N ASP A 26 21.11 90.72 -25.94
CA ASP A 26 21.86 89.45 -26.09
C ASP A 26 21.46 88.43 -25.00
N ASN A 27 21.32 88.90 -23.76
CA ASN A 27 20.85 88.07 -22.64
C ASN A 27 19.43 87.55 -22.89
N LEU A 28 18.53 88.42 -23.35
CA LEU A 28 17.15 88.03 -23.67
C LEU A 28 17.08 87.05 -24.84
N THR A 29 17.92 87.23 -25.86
CA THR A 29 18.01 86.33 -27.01
C THR A 29 18.49 84.93 -26.60
N THR A 30 19.45 84.89 -25.68
CA THR A 30 19.95 83.64 -25.07
C THR A 30 18.85 82.95 -24.28
N ALA A 31 18.16 83.67 -23.39
CA ALA A 31 17.07 83.14 -22.59
C ALA A 31 15.89 82.62 -23.45
N LEU A 32 15.60 83.31 -24.56
CA LEU A 32 14.54 82.90 -25.50
C LEU A 32 14.92 81.60 -26.23
N SER A 33 16.20 81.44 -26.58
CA SER A 33 16.72 80.20 -27.17
C SER A 33 16.64 79.02 -26.21
N GLU A 34 16.99 79.23 -24.94
CA GLU A 34 16.82 78.21 -23.88
C GLU A 34 15.35 77.84 -23.68
N LEU A 35 14.46 78.83 -23.64
CA LEU A 35 13.02 78.62 -23.48
C LEU A 35 12.43 77.84 -24.66
N GLN A 36 12.88 78.12 -25.87
CA GLN A 36 12.46 77.38 -27.06
C GLN A 36 12.95 75.92 -27.02
N HIS A 37 14.17 75.67 -26.56
CA HIS A 37 14.66 74.31 -26.34
C HIS A 37 13.85 73.56 -25.27
N HIS A 38 13.51 74.22 -24.17
CA HIS A 38 12.64 73.65 -23.14
C HIS A 38 11.24 73.34 -23.67
N SER A 39 10.66 74.22 -24.49
CA SER A 39 9.36 74.00 -25.13
C SER A 39 9.34 72.73 -25.98
N SER A 40 10.35 72.54 -26.83
CA SER A 40 10.50 71.31 -27.64
C SER A 40 10.67 70.05 -26.79
N ARG A 41 11.35 70.15 -25.64
CA ARG A 41 11.48 69.01 -24.71
C ARG A 41 10.17 68.68 -24.02
N ILE A 42 9.38 69.70 -23.67
CA ILE A 42 8.05 69.52 -23.07
C ILE A 42 7.13 68.78 -24.05
N SER A 43 7.08 69.20 -25.31
CA SER A 43 6.23 68.53 -26.30
C SER A 43 6.63 67.06 -26.52
N ALA A 44 7.93 66.77 -26.57
CA ALA A 44 8.41 65.38 -26.69
C ALA A 44 8.01 64.53 -25.48
N LEU A 45 8.12 65.08 -24.26
CA LEU A 45 7.69 64.39 -23.04
C LEU A 45 6.16 64.18 -23.00
N GLU A 46 5.38 65.14 -23.49
CA GLU A 46 3.92 65.00 -23.58
C GLU A 46 3.52 63.85 -24.53
N GLU A 47 4.22 63.68 -25.66
CA GLU A 47 4.02 62.55 -26.56
C GLU A 47 4.37 61.22 -25.88
N GLU A 48 5.49 61.14 -25.18
CA GLU A 48 5.88 59.94 -24.42
C GLU A 48 4.84 59.58 -23.34
N VAL A 49 4.36 60.57 -22.59
CA VAL A 49 3.31 60.38 -21.58
C VAL A 49 2.03 59.85 -22.22
N GLN A 50 1.65 60.38 -23.38
CA GLN A 50 0.47 59.92 -24.10
C GLN A 50 0.60 58.45 -24.55
N LEU A 51 1.76 58.08 -25.12
CA LEU A 51 2.05 56.69 -25.51
C LEU A 51 2.04 55.74 -24.32
N LEU A 52 2.63 56.14 -23.20
CA LEU A 52 2.60 55.36 -21.96
C LEU A 52 1.18 55.20 -21.43
N TRP A 53 0.34 56.22 -21.56
CA TRP A 53 -1.04 56.18 -21.13
C TRP A 53 -1.89 55.22 -21.99
N ASP A 54 -1.66 55.22 -23.30
CA ASP A 54 -2.28 54.26 -24.23
C ASP A 54 -1.84 52.81 -23.94
N ALA A 55 -0.54 52.60 -23.72
CA ALA A 55 0.01 51.30 -23.35
C ALA A 55 -0.54 50.81 -22.00
N ALA A 56 -0.63 51.69 -21.00
CA ALA A 56 -1.19 51.37 -19.69
C ALA A 56 -2.67 50.94 -19.79
N ARG A 57 -3.48 51.63 -20.59
CA ARG A 57 -4.88 51.25 -20.86
C ARG A 57 -4.97 49.87 -21.49
N LYS A 58 -4.15 49.59 -22.51
CA LYS A 58 -4.13 48.29 -23.19
C LYS A 58 -3.74 47.17 -22.22
N ASN A 59 -2.68 47.37 -21.44
CA ASN A 59 -2.22 46.41 -20.45
C ASN A 59 -3.28 46.13 -19.39
N ASN A 60 -4.00 47.17 -18.91
CA ASN A 60 -5.07 46.99 -17.94
C ASN A 60 -6.21 46.09 -18.47
N PHE A 61 -6.55 46.23 -19.75
CA PHE A 61 -7.55 45.37 -20.39
C PHE A 61 -7.05 43.91 -20.53
N GLU A 62 -5.78 43.74 -20.92
CA GLU A 62 -5.17 42.41 -21.01
C GLU A 62 -5.08 41.72 -19.64
N ILE A 63 -4.79 42.47 -18.57
CA ILE A 63 -4.80 41.97 -17.19
C ILE A 63 -6.17 41.41 -16.84
N HIS A 64 -7.25 42.17 -17.02
CA HIS A 64 -8.60 41.68 -16.70
C HIS A 64 -9.00 40.46 -17.54
N LYS A 65 -8.58 40.42 -18.81
CA LYS A 65 -8.81 39.25 -19.67
C LYS A 65 -8.07 38.00 -19.18
N LEU A 66 -6.83 38.18 -18.72
CA LEU A 66 -6.03 37.08 -18.16
C LEU A 66 -6.59 36.63 -16.81
N GLU A 67 -6.99 37.56 -15.95
CA GLU A 67 -7.61 37.31 -14.66
C GLU A 67 -8.90 36.49 -14.82
N PHE A 68 -9.78 36.87 -15.74
CA PHE A 68 -11.00 36.10 -16.05
C PHE A 68 -10.69 34.67 -16.50
N LYS A 69 -9.67 34.49 -17.37
CA LYS A 69 -9.26 33.16 -17.83
C LYS A 69 -8.65 32.32 -16.71
N ALA A 70 -7.88 32.94 -15.82
CA ALA A 70 -7.30 32.28 -14.67
C ALA A 70 -8.42 31.79 -13.73
N GLN A 71 -9.43 32.62 -13.48
CA GLN A 71 -10.59 32.23 -12.66
C GLN A 71 -11.40 31.09 -13.28
N ASP A 72 -11.65 31.12 -14.59
CA ASP A 72 -12.33 30.01 -15.28
C ASP A 72 -11.53 28.69 -15.15
N ALA A 73 -10.21 28.76 -15.34
CA ALA A 73 -9.33 27.61 -15.18
C ALA A 73 -9.33 27.08 -13.75
N GLU A 74 -9.32 27.96 -12.75
CA GLU A 74 -9.39 27.60 -11.33
C GLU A 74 -10.71 26.89 -10.99
N ASN A 75 -11.85 27.46 -11.41
CA ASN A 75 -13.17 26.86 -11.19
C ASN A 75 -13.27 25.47 -11.83
N ARG A 76 -12.71 25.29 -13.04
CA ARG A 76 -12.66 23.98 -13.69
C ARG A 76 -11.77 22.99 -12.95
N LEU A 77 -10.66 23.46 -12.40
CA LEU A 77 -9.75 22.63 -11.61
C LEU A 77 -10.41 22.19 -10.30
N GLU A 78 -11.14 23.07 -9.62
CA GLU A 78 -11.90 22.73 -8.41
C GLU A 78 -12.92 21.61 -8.70
N VAL A 79 -13.67 21.71 -9.80
CA VAL A 79 -14.61 20.66 -10.22
C VAL A 79 -13.88 19.33 -10.46
N LEU A 80 -12.76 19.34 -11.20
CA LEU A 80 -11.98 18.13 -11.48
C LEU A 80 -11.40 17.52 -10.19
N THR A 81 -10.87 18.33 -9.30
CA THR A 81 -10.36 17.88 -7.99
C THR A 81 -11.46 17.19 -7.20
N SER A 82 -12.66 17.76 -7.13
CA SER A 82 -13.79 17.14 -6.43
C SER A 82 -14.21 15.80 -7.05
N GLN A 83 -14.10 15.65 -8.37
CA GLN A 83 -14.37 14.39 -9.06
C GLN A 83 -13.30 13.34 -8.78
N VAL A 84 -12.02 13.75 -8.77
CA VAL A 84 -10.89 12.88 -8.44
C VAL A 84 -10.99 12.39 -7.00
N GLU A 85 -11.35 13.26 -6.05
CA GLU A 85 -11.57 12.87 -4.64
C GLU A 85 -12.67 11.81 -4.52
N LYS A 86 -13.84 12.03 -5.13
CA LYS A 86 -14.93 11.04 -5.15
C LYS A 86 -14.50 9.71 -5.76
N MET A 87 -13.71 9.75 -6.84
CA MET A 87 -13.19 8.54 -7.47
C MET A 87 -12.18 7.82 -6.58
N ALA A 88 -11.32 8.56 -5.88
CA ALA A 88 -10.35 8.02 -4.94
C ALA A 88 -11.06 7.31 -3.78
N GLU A 89 -12.14 7.89 -3.24
CA GLU A 89 -12.98 7.26 -2.21
C GLU A 89 -13.56 5.93 -2.71
N VAL A 90 -14.18 5.92 -3.89
CA VAL A 90 -14.74 4.70 -4.50
C VAL A 90 -13.67 3.64 -4.73
N ILE A 91 -12.50 4.02 -5.27
CA ILE A 91 -11.38 3.08 -5.50
C ILE A 91 -10.91 2.49 -4.18
N SER A 92 -10.82 3.29 -3.11
CA SER A 92 -10.42 2.82 -1.79
C SER A 92 -11.39 1.78 -1.22
N GLU A 93 -12.70 1.99 -1.36
CA GLU A 93 -13.73 1.03 -0.96
C GLU A 93 -13.64 -0.25 -1.78
N LYS A 94 -13.48 -0.13 -3.11
CA LYS A 94 -13.34 -1.30 -4.00
C LYS A 94 -12.08 -2.09 -3.70
N TRP A 95 -10.98 -1.42 -3.33
CA TRP A 95 -9.75 -2.09 -2.90
C TRP A 95 -9.96 -2.93 -1.65
N ILE A 96 -10.66 -2.40 -0.64
CA ILE A 96 -11.02 -3.15 0.58
C ILE A 96 -11.90 -4.36 0.23
N GLN A 97 -12.86 -4.21 -0.68
CA GLN A 97 -13.72 -5.32 -1.13
C GLN A 97 -12.92 -6.42 -1.83
N ILE A 98 -12.00 -6.07 -2.72
CA ILE A 98 -11.12 -7.02 -3.41
C ILE A 98 -10.27 -7.80 -2.39
N GLN A 99 -9.66 -7.10 -1.43
CA GLN A 99 -8.86 -7.75 -0.38
C GLN A 99 -9.67 -8.74 0.47
N ARG A 100 -10.90 -8.38 0.86
CA ARG A 100 -11.80 -9.29 1.59
C ARG A 100 -12.18 -10.51 0.75
N LEU A 101 -12.43 -10.31 -0.54
CA LEU A 101 -12.78 -11.40 -1.45
C LEU A 101 -11.59 -12.36 -1.63
N GLU A 102 -10.39 -11.83 -1.79
CA GLU A 102 -9.15 -12.61 -1.89
C GLU A 102 -8.95 -13.49 -0.64
N GLN A 103 -9.10 -12.91 0.55
CA GLN A 103 -9.04 -13.67 1.81
C GLN A 103 -10.14 -14.73 1.90
N ALA A 104 -11.37 -14.41 1.46
CA ALA A 104 -12.48 -15.36 1.47
C ALA A 104 -12.22 -16.56 0.54
N VAL A 105 -11.65 -16.30 -0.65
CA VAL A 105 -11.25 -17.35 -1.61
C VAL A 105 -10.17 -18.24 -0.99
N GLN A 106 -9.10 -17.67 -0.43
CA GLN A 106 -8.04 -18.45 0.23
C GLN A 106 -8.59 -19.33 1.37
N MET A 107 -9.49 -18.79 2.21
CA MET A 107 -10.14 -19.57 3.26
C MET A 107 -11.03 -20.69 2.70
N ALA A 108 -11.75 -20.44 1.60
CA ALA A 108 -12.60 -21.43 0.96
C ALA A 108 -11.77 -22.59 0.36
N GLU A 109 -10.63 -22.29 -0.27
CA GLU A 109 -9.70 -23.30 -0.79
C GLU A 109 -9.15 -24.17 0.35
N MET A 110 -8.69 -23.56 1.44
CA MET A 110 -8.18 -24.27 2.61
C MET A 110 -9.25 -25.19 3.23
N ARG A 111 -10.50 -24.73 3.32
CA ARG A 111 -11.62 -25.56 3.81
C ARG A 111 -11.90 -26.72 2.85
N THR A 112 -11.94 -26.45 1.55
CA THR A 112 -12.18 -27.47 0.52
C THR A 112 -11.10 -28.55 0.54
N GLN A 113 -9.83 -28.16 0.70
CA GLN A 113 -8.73 -29.11 0.82
C GLN A 113 -8.83 -29.96 2.11
N LYS A 114 -9.20 -29.34 3.24
CA LYS A 114 -9.42 -30.08 4.51
C LYS A 114 -10.55 -31.10 4.37
N VAL A 115 -11.68 -30.72 3.78
CA VAL A 115 -12.80 -31.64 3.52
C VAL A 115 -12.37 -32.75 2.59
N LYS A 116 -11.67 -32.44 1.49
CA LYS A 116 -11.14 -33.44 0.55
C LYS A 116 -10.25 -34.46 1.29
N ARG A 117 -9.29 -33.99 2.10
CA ARG A 117 -8.44 -34.87 2.92
C ARG A 117 -9.26 -35.74 3.86
N GLN A 118 -10.20 -35.16 4.61
CA GLN A 118 -11.04 -35.90 5.56
C GLN A 118 -11.88 -36.98 4.86
N VAL A 119 -12.45 -36.66 3.70
CA VAL A 119 -13.20 -37.62 2.88
C VAL A 119 -12.27 -38.74 2.40
N THR A 120 -11.07 -38.43 1.90
CA THR A 120 -10.07 -39.43 1.51
C THR A 120 -9.70 -40.35 2.68
N PHE A 121 -9.43 -39.79 3.87
CA PHE A 121 -9.14 -40.58 5.07
C PHE A 121 -10.32 -41.49 5.47
N SER A 122 -11.55 -40.99 5.38
CA SER A 122 -12.76 -41.78 5.71
C SER A 122 -13.06 -42.91 4.73
N LYS A 123 -12.65 -42.75 3.47
CA LYS A 123 -12.85 -43.75 2.40
C LYS A 123 -11.71 -44.77 2.31
N CYS A 124 -10.63 -44.58 3.07
CA CYS A 124 -9.51 -45.52 3.09
C CYS A 124 -9.96 -46.88 3.66
N PRO A 125 -9.86 -47.99 2.89
CA PRO A 125 -10.24 -49.32 3.35
C PRO A 125 -9.49 -49.75 4.62
N PHE A 126 -8.22 -49.34 4.76
CA PHE A 126 -7.42 -49.59 5.95
C PHE A 126 -8.01 -48.91 7.19
N VAL A 127 -8.36 -47.62 7.11
CA VAL A 127 -8.99 -46.89 8.24
C VAL A 127 -10.34 -47.52 8.61
N LYS A 128 -11.14 -47.90 7.61
CA LYS A 128 -12.41 -48.60 7.83
C LYS A 128 -12.21 -49.96 8.51
N PHE A 129 -11.21 -50.72 8.08
CA PHE A 129 -10.82 -52.02 8.66
C PHE A 129 -10.37 -51.88 10.12
N ILE A 130 -9.48 -50.93 10.41
CA ILE A 130 -9.04 -50.63 11.78
C ILE A 130 -10.24 -50.23 12.66
N LYS A 131 -11.11 -49.33 12.18
CA LYS A 131 -12.31 -48.95 12.93
C LYS A 131 -13.22 -50.16 13.23
N ASN A 132 -13.38 -51.07 12.27
CA ASN A 132 -14.23 -52.25 12.42
C ASN A 132 -13.65 -53.26 13.42
N ILE A 133 -12.36 -53.57 13.31
CA ILE A 133 -11.66 -54.51 14.21
C ILE A 133 -11.63 -53.95 15.63
N PHE A 134 -11.11 -52.72 15.81
CA PHE A 134 -11.03 -52.13 17.14
C PHE A 134 -12.41 -51.89 17.73
N GLY A 135 -13.42 -51.51 16.93
CA GLY A 135 -14.79 -51.34 17.41
C GLY A 135 -15.35 -52.62 18.02
N HIS A 136 -15.25 -53.74 17.31
CA HIS A 136 -15.76 -55.03 17.79
C HIS A 136 -14.96 -55.53 19.01
N HIS A 137 -13.63 -55.43 18.99
CA HIS A 137 -12.82 -55.89 20.13
C HIS A 137 -12.94 -54.98 21.35
N LEU A 138 -13.18 -53.67 21.19
CA LEU A 138 -13.48 -52.77 22.32
C LEU A 138 -14.83 -53.09 22.94
N GLU A 139 -15.85 -53.42 22.14
CA GLU A 139 -17.15 -53.86 22.67
C GLU A 139 -17.02 -55.19 23.41
N THR A 140 -16.25 -56.14 22.86
CA THR A 140 -15.94 -57.42 23.53
C THR A 140 -15.14 -57.21 24.83
N LEU A 141 -14.13 -56.36 24.82
CA LEU A 141 -13.35 -56.00 26.03
C LEU A 141 -14.22 -55.30 27.07
N LYS A 142 -15.09 -54.38 26.67
CA LYS A 142 -16.06 -53.73 27.57
C LYS A 142 -16.98 -54.78 28.19
N GLY A 143 -17.49 -55.73 27.42
CA GLY A 143 -18.33 -56.82 27.93
C GLY A 143 -17.60 -57.75 28.92
N ILE A 144 -16.32 -58.03 28.68
CA ILE A 144 -15.49 -58.90 29.55
C ILE A 144 -15.03 -58.16 30.82
N LEU A 145 -14.76 -56.85 30.76
CA LEU A 145 -14.32 -56.03 31.90
C LEU A 145 -15.48 -55.48 32.75
N LEU A 146 -16.73 -55.55 32.26
CA LEU A 146 -17.91 -55.09 32.97
C LEU A 146 -18.12 -55.70 34.38
N PRO A 147 -17.68 -56.93 34.71
CA PRO A 147 -17.83 -57.47 36.06
C PRO A 147 -16.88 -56.88 37.11
N TYR A 148 -15.87 -56.08 36.75
CA TYR A 148 -14.80 -55.68 37.68
C TYR A 148 -14.59 -54.17 37.87
N GLY A 149 -15.53 -53.31 37.45
CA GLY A 149 -15.38 -51.87 37.56
C GLY A 149 -16.69 -51.12 37.74
N SER A 150 -17.24 -51.13 38.95
CA SER A 150 -18.20 -50.10 39.39
C SER A 150 -17.42 -48.83 39.69
N TYR A 151 -17.55 -47.80 38.85
CA TYR A 151 -16.85 -46.53 39.01
C TYR A 151 -17.63 -45.58 39.94
N SER A 152 -16.94 -45.09 40.97
CA SER A 152 -17.24 -43.83 41.67
C SER A 152 -16.13 -42.84 41.33
N GLU A 153 -16.49 -41.60 41.02
CA GLU A 153 -15.74 -40.65 40.19
C GLU A 153 -14.63 -39.86 40.90
N ALA A 154 -14.04 -40.35 41.99
CA ALA A 154 -13.18 -39.50 42.84
C ALA A 154 -11.96 -40.17 43.51
N ASP A 155 -11.32 -41.18 42.88
CA ASP A 155 -10.11 -41.80 43.47
C ASP A 155 -8.84 -41.63 42.58
N PRO A 156 -7.84 -40.84 43.00
CA PRO A 156 -6.62 -40.56 42.22
C PRO A 156 -5.68 -41.76 42.04
N ASN A 157 -5.88 -42.83 42.83
CA ASN A 157 -5.06 -44.04 42.78
C ASN A 157 -5.67 -45.13 41.88
N SER A 158 -6.59 -44.75 40.99
CA SER A 158 -7.27 -45.73 40.15
C SER A 158 -6.32 -46.34 39.11
N TYR A 159 -6.35 -47.67 39.04
CA TYR A 159 -5.69 -48.49 38.01
C TYR A 159 -5.91 -47.93 36.58
N TRP A 160 -7.05 -47.27 36.34
CA TRP A 160 -7.42 -46.63 35.08
C TRP A 160 -6.63 -45.37 34.75
N ALA A 161 -6.31 -44.53 35.74
CA ALA A 161 -5.46 -43.36 35.53
C ALA A 161 -4.03 -43.78 35.15
N GLN A 162 -3.51 -44.81 35.83
CA GLN A 162 -2.19 -45.37 35.54
C GLN A 162 -2.17 -46.09 34.17
N ALA A 163 -3.19 -46.90 33.87
CA ALA A 163 -3.34 -47.55 32.56
C ALA A 163 -3.47 -46.53 31.41
N LEU A 164 -4.25 -45.46 31.58
CA LEU A 164 -4.37 -44.37 30.61
C LEU A 164 -3.04 -43.63 30.41
N HIS A 165 -2.30 -43.38 31.49
CA HIS A 165 -0.98 -42.76 31.40
C HIS A 165 0.03 -43.63 30.64
N HIS A 166 0.07 -44.95 30.93
CA HIS A 166 0.92 -45.90 30.21
C HIS A 166 0.51 -46.05 28.75
N LEU A 167 -0.80 -46.08 28.44
CA LEU A 167 -1.31 -46.08 27.07
C LEU A 167 -0.92 -44.81 26.32
N ARG A 168 -0.99 -43.65 26.97
CA ARG A 168 -0.57 -42.37 26.37
C ARG A 168 0.93 -42.34 26.08
N GLY A 169 1.75 -42.86 27.00
CA GLY A 169 3.19 -43.04 26.80
C GLY A 169 3.51 -43.98 25.65
N ALA A 170 2.85 -45.14 25.60
CA ALA A 170 2.99 -46.12 24.51
C ALA A 170 2.58 -45.53 23.16
N PHE A 171 1.48 -44.77 23.09
CA PHE A 171 1.04 -44.10 21.87
C PHE A 171 2.00 -43.01 21.42
N SER A 172 2.59 -42.24 22.34
CA SER A 172 3.61 -41.24 22.02
C SER A 172 4.87 -41.88 21.42
N SER A 173 5.35 -42.97 22.03
CA SER A 173 6.48 -43.76 21.52
C SER A 173 6.15 -44.39 20.17
N ALA A 174 4.96 -44.95 20.00
CA ALA A 174 4.48 -45.51 18.74
C ALA A 174 4.42 -44.45 17.63
N LYS A 175 3.98 -43.23 17.95
CA LYS A 175 3.98 -42.09 17.00
C LYS A 175 5.39 -41.69 16.57
N GLN A 176 6.34 -41.67 17.50
CA GLN A 176 7.73 -41.37 17.19
C GLN A 176 8.37 -42.47 16.32
N TYR A 177 8.09 -43.74 16.62
CA TYR A 177 8.50 -44.88 15.79
C TYR A 177 7.84 -44.87 14.42
N HIS A 178 6.56 -44.51 14.33
CA HIS A 178 5.83 -44.38 13.07
C HIS A 178 6.46 -43.33 12.15
N TYR A 179 6.80 -42.15 12.68
CA TYR A 179 7.52 -41.13 11.90
C TYR A 179 8.90 -41.61 11.41
N LYS A 180 9.64 -42.34 12.27
CA LYS A 180 10.92 -42.95 11.87
C LYS A 180 10.73 -44.02 10.78
N LEU A 181 9.70 -44.86 10.90
CA LEU A 181 9.36 -45.90 9.93
C LEU A 181 8.94 -45.30 8.59
N GLN A 182 8.17 -44.20 8.58
CA GLN A 182 7.81 -43.50 7.35
C GLN A 182 9.04 -43.02 6.59
N ARG A 183 10.02 -42.45 7.30
CA ARG A 183 11.27 -42.00 6.69
C ARG A 183 12.06 -43.18 6.11
N PHE A 184 12.12 -44.30 6.83
CA PHE A 184 12.78 -45.52 6.38
C PHE A 184 12.10 -46.15 5.16
N VAL A 185 10.77 -46.30 5.20
CA VAL A 185 9.96 -46.83 4.08
C VAL A 185 10.11 -45.96 2.84
N LYS A 186 10.06 -44.63 2.98
CA LYS A 186 10.28 -43.71 1.87
C LYS A 186 11.65 -43.88 1.24
N GLN A 187 12.69 -43.95 2.09
CA GLN A 187 14.07 -44.12 1.64
C GLN A 187 14.30 -45.48 0.94
N GLU A 188 13.69 -46.56 1.44
CA GLU A 188 13.78 -47.89 0.81
C GLU A 188 12.97 -48.00 -0.49
N ILE A 189 11.85 -47.30 -0.60
CA ILE A 189 11.07 -47.22 -1.85
C ILE A 189 11.87 -46.46 -2.93
N GLU A 190 12.47 -45.33 -2.55
CA GLU A 190 13.30 -44.50 -3.45
C GLU A 190 14.59 -45.24 -3.87
N ARG A 191 15.17 -46.07 -2.98
CA ARG A 191 16.39 -46.83 -3.23
C ARG A 191 16.21 -48.05 -4.13
N ASN A 192 15.03 -48.65 -4.16
CA ASN A 192 14.73 -49.86 -4.95
C ASN A 192 14.11 -49.56 -6.33
N GLU A 193 14.29 -48.34 -6.85
CA GLU A 193 13.78 -47.87 -8.16
C GLU A 193 12.26 -48.08 -8.36
N PHE A 194 11.49 -48.16 -7.28
CA PHE A 194 10.04 -48.23 -7.40
C PHE A 194 9.48 -46.93 -7.99
N PRO A 195 8.37 -46.98 -8.75
CA PRO A 195 7.78 -45.80 -9.35
C PRO A 195 7.58 -44.69 -8.33
N THR A 196 7.99 -43.45 -8.66
CA THR A 196 7.84 -42.27 -7.78
C THR A 196 6.38 -42.07 -7.31
N ALA A 197 5.41 -42.61 -8.06
CA ALA A 197 4.01 -42.69 -7.67
C ALA A 197 3.76 -43.44 -6.34
N LEU A 198 4.59 -44.44 -5.99
CA LEU A 198 4.53 -45.19 -4.73
C LEU A 198 5.29 -44.51 -3.58
N ALA A 199 6.18 -43.55 -3.89
CA ALA A 199 6.88 -42.73 -2.89
C ALA A 199 6.03 -41.55 -2.37
N ASN A 200 4.76 -41.47 -2.77
CA ASN A 200 3.81 -40.49 -2.25
C ASN A 200 3.65 -40.66 -0.73
N GLU A 201 3.57 -39.54 -0.02
CA GLU A 201 3.37 -39.46 1.43
C GLU A 201 2.19 -40.32 1.92
N GLU A 202 1.12 -40.43 1.14
CA GLU A 202 -0.06 -41.25 1.50
C GLU A 202 0.24 -42.75 1.52
N VAL A 203 1.02 -43.25 0.55
CA VAL A 203 1.42 -44.67 0.47
C VAL A 203 2.45 -44.99 1.54
N VAL A 204 3.44 -44.11 1.73
CA VAL A 204 4.45 -44.21 2.79
C VAL A 204 3.79 -44.25 4.17
N PHE A 205 2.82 -43.36 4.41
CA PHE A 205 2.04 -43.34 5.66
C PHE A 205 1.29 -44.66 5.88
N LEU A 206 0.66 -45.20 4.84
CA LEU A 206 -0.14 -46.43 4.94
C LEU A 206 0.73 -47.66 5.22
N VAL A 207 1.86 -47.80 4.51
CA VAL A 207 2.80 -48.91 4.72
C VAL A 207 3.44 -48.84 6.10
N ALA A 208 3.89 -47.66 6.52
CA ALA A 208 4.43 -47.46 7.87
C ALA A 208 3.38 -47.71 8.97
N SER A 209 2.10 -47.46 8.71
CA SER A 209 1.01 -47.73 9.64
C SER A 209 0.73 -49.23 9.72
N ALA A 210 0.68 -49.89 8.56
CA ALA A 210 0.48 -51.33 8.44
C ALA A 210 1.57 -52.10 9.21
N LEU A 211 2.85 -51.73 9.05
CA LEU A 211 3.98 -52.39 9.71
C LEU A 211 3.93 -52.30 11.25
N ILE A 212 3.23 -51.30 11.81
CA ILE A 212 3.06 -51.17 13.27
C ILE A 212 1.78 -51.87 13.73
N VAL A 213 0.70 -51.68 12.98
CA VAL A 213 -0.63 -52.11 13.40
C VAL A 213 -0.82 -53.62 13.18
N PHE A 214 -0.29 -54.21 12.11
CA PHE A 214 -0.44 -55.65 11.86
C PHE A 214 0.20 -56.53 12.95
N PRO A 215 1.46 -56.30 13.38
CA PRO A 215 2.04 -57.10 14.46
C PRO A 215 1.30 -56.96 15.78
N VAL A 216 0.84 -55.75 16.12
CA VAL A 216 0.06 -55.48 17.33
C VAL A 216 -1.28 -56.21 17.26
N LEU A 217 -2.01 -56.12 16.15
CA LEU A 217 -3.26 -56.83 15.94
C LEU A 217 -3.08 -58.34 15.94
N SER A 218 -2.04 -58.87 15.31
CA SER A 218 -1.75 -60.31 15.32
C SER A 218 -1.44 -60.82 16.73
N ALA A 219 -0.65 -60.07 17.51
CA ALA A 219 -0.40 -60.39 18.90
C ALA A 219 -1.67 -60.32 19.75
N PHE A 220 -2.51 -59.31 19.54
CA PHE A 220 -3.78 -59.14 20.25
C PHE A 220 -4.75 -60.29 19.92
N MET A 221 -4.91 -60.62 18.64
CA MET A 221 -5.74 -61.74 18.17
C MET A 221 -5.24 -63.08 18.71
N PHE A 222 -3.93 -63.30 18.73
CA PHE A 222 -3.33 -64.51 19.30
C PHE A 222 -3.62 -64.64 20.80
N LEU A 223 -3.43 -63.56 21.57
CA LEU A 223 -3.73 -63.53 23.00
C LEU A 223 -5.22 -63.78 23.31
N PHE A 224 -6.13 -63.18 22.53
CA PHE A 224 -7.57 -63.39 22.70
C PHE A 224 -8.03 -64.78 22.25
N SER A 225 -7.42 -65.37 21.21
CA SER A 225 -7.71 -66.75 20.81
C SER A 225 -7.31 -67.80 21.85
N HIS A 226 -6.44 -67.43 22.81
CA HIS A 226 -6.00 -68.30 23.89
C HIS A 226 -6.78 -68.12 25.20
N LEU A 227 -7.61 -67.06 25.27
CA LEU A 227 -8.47 -66.71 26.42
C LEU A 227 -9.96 -67.05 26.19
N SER A 228 -10.34 -67.44 24.97
CA SER A 228 -11.68 -67.92 24.62
C SER A 228 -11.71 -69.44 24.50
#